data_AF-A0A3B9HNR9-F1
#
_entry.id   AF-A0A3B9HNR9-F1
#
_cell.length_a   1.000
_cell.length_b   1.000
_cell.length_c   1.000
_cell.angle_alpha   90.00
_cell.angle_beta   90.00
_cell.angle_gamma   90.00
#
_symmetry.space_group_name_H-M   'P 1'
#
loop_
_entity.id
_entity.type
_entity.pdbx_description
1 polymer ?
#
loop_
_entity_poly.entity_id
_entity_poly.type
_entity_poly.pdbx_seq_one_letter_code
_entity_poly.pdbx_strand_id
1 'polypeptide(L)'
;MVPQPSKNMLEFAATVNGETFKISGAVSEGAKHATNIIIYDSLGSKHGLVTSWEHTNSETMEWGYKVSYSDDDVEVVRWLKDPANNIKKPEEPTKEDLERANDALITNREGKMYFFKNGKIDEGRSFIPQLSMTPRGSNPISISLTTGLITQFDSDFSTKAEYQDGYEMGLLEQIYFEEDGIIRGVFSNGQKQPIGQMALTTFNNPAGLEKNGKNLYSYAPNSGQPVVGKPGMMDRGVIVAASLEMSNVDISEEFTNMIITQRAFQANSRVITTSDEMLQEVVNLKR
;
A
#
# COMPACT_ATOMS: atom_id res chain seq x y z
N MET A 1 22.66 46.89 -14.93
CA MET A 1 22.22 47.88 -13.93
C MET A 1 21.59 47.08 -12.80
N VAL A 2 22.18 47.11 -11.60
CA VAL A 2 21.79 46.22 -10.49
C VAL A 2 21.05 47.01 -9.42
N PRO A 3 19.77 46.73 -9.13
CA PRO A 3 19.10 47.20 -7.93
C PRO A 3 19.66 46.48 -6.69
N GLN A 4 19.85 47.20 -5.59
CA GLN A 4 20.10 46.60 -4.28
C GLN A 4 18.79 46.36 -3.51
N PRO A 5 18.80 45.54 -2.43
CA PRO A 5 17.63 44.75 -2.05
C PRO A 5 16.70 45.42 -1.03
N SER A 6 15.48 44.90 -0.93
CA SER A 6 14.64 45.03 0.26
C SER A 6 13.80 43.77 0.51
N LYS A 7 13.98 43.18 1.69
CA LYS A 7 13.03 42.35 2.45
C LYS A 7 12.15 41.31 1.71
N ASN A 8 12.66 40.09 1.71
CA ASN A 8 11.94 38.81 1.88
C ASN A 8 10.86 38.39 0.80
N MET A 9 10.23 37.19 0.91
CA MET A 9 9.64 36.35 -0.20
C MET A 9 8.94 34.98 0.14
N LEU A 10 9.34 34.13 1.14
CA LEU A 10 8.57 32.92 1.63
C LEU A 10 8.21 31.86 0.57
N GLU A 11 8.95 30.74 0.49
CA GLU A 11 8.50 29.49 -0.15
C GLU A 11 8.65 28.26 0.78
N PHE A 12 7.75 27.29 0.65
CA PHE A 12 7.93 25.90 1.10
C PHE A 12 7.65 24.98 -0.11
N ALA A 13 8.13 23.74 -0.07
CA ALA A 13 7.69 22.68 -0.97
C ALA A 13 7.68 21.31 -0.26
N ALA A 14 7.01 20.35 -0.89
CA ALA A 14 7.13 18.92 -0.59
C ALA A 14 7.28 18.18 -1.92
N THR A 15 8.13 17.14 -1.95
CA THR A 15 8.33 16.29 -3.13
C THR A 15 7.64 14.97 -2.92
N VAL A 16 6.60 14.71 -3.72
CA VAL A 16 5.91 13.41 -3.78
C VAL A 16 5.99 12.92 -5.21
N ASN A 17 6.60 11.74 -5.41
CA ASN A 17 6.70 11.04 -6.70
C ASN A 17 7.28 11.85 -7.89
N GLY A 18 8.11 12.86 -7.62
CA GLY A 18 8.94 13.54 -8.63
C GLY A 18 8.40 14.85 -9.19
N GLU A 19 7.20 15.29 -8.82
CA GLU A 19 6.68 16.61 -9.16
C GLU A 19 6.69 17.56 -7.95
N THR A 20 6.83 18.87 -8.20
CA THR A 20 7.08 19.89 -7.16
C THR A 20 5.95 20.91 -7.10
N PHE A 21 5.29 21.01 -5.94
CA PHE A 21 4.15 21.90 -5.71
C PHE A 21 4.59 23.23 -5.07
N LYS A 22 3.86 24.33 -5.35
CA LYS A 22 4.26 25.70 -4.97
C LYS A 22 3.32 26.41 -3.98
N ILE A 23 3.93 27.17 -3.08
CA ILE A 23 3.43 27.59 -1.77
C ILE A 23 4.16 28.90 -1.38
N SER A 24 3.49 29.89 -0.78
CA SER A 24 4.05 31.25 -0.66
C SER A 24 3.75 31.99 0.66
N GLY A 25 4.72 32.00 1.60
CA GLY A 25 4.85 33.00 2.71
C GLY A 25 4.92 32.48 4.15
N ALA A 26 4.91 33.29 5.23
CA ALA A 26 5.16 34.73 5.50
C ALA A 26 5.72 34.92 6.90
N VAL A 27 6.61 35.89 7.17
CA VAL A 27 7.24 36.06 8.48
C VAL A 27 7.73 37.50 8.72
N SER A 28 7.16 38.16 9.73
CA SER A 28 7.78 39.34 10.36
C SER A 28 8.71 38.94 11.53
N GLU A 29 9.61 39.85 11.90
CA GLU A 29 10.57 39.62 13.00
C GLU A 29 9.87 39.37 14.34
N GLY A 30 10.21 38.25 15.00
CA GLY A 30 9.52 37.77 16.21
C GLY A 30 8.17 37.07 15.98
N ALA A 31 7.76 36.85 14.72
CA ALA A 31 6.54 36.09 14.44
C ALA A 31 6.73 34.61 14.74
N LYS A 32 5.81 34.07 15.57
CA LYS A 32 5.68 32.64 15.86
C LYS A 32 4.63 32.06 14.93
N HIS A 33 5.01 31.04 14.17
CA HIS A 33 4.11 30.33 13.26
C HIS A 33 3.91 28.91 13.77
N ALA A 34 2.67 28.43 13.75
CA ALA A 34 2.32 27.08 14.19
C ALA A 34 1.51 26.39 13.09
N THR A 35 1.82 25.13 12.80
CA THR A 35 1.01 24.28 11.92
C THR A 35 0.76 22.94 12.59
N ASN A 36 -0.50 22.48 12.53
CA ASN A 36 -0.93 21.20 13.08
C ASN A 36 -0.95 20.15 11.97
N ILE A 37 -0.34 18.99 12.22
CA ILE A 37 -0.22 17.86 11.29
C ILE A 37 -0.83 16.65 11.99
N ILE A 38 -1.75 15.94 11.33
CA ILE A 38 -2.33 14.70 11.87
C ILE A 38 -1.48 13.51 11.43
N ILE A 39 -0.95 12.79 12.41
CA ILE A 39 -0.20 11.54 12.21
C ILE A 39 -0.99 10.33 12.74
N TYR A 40 -0.48 9.12 12.47
CA TYR A 40 -1.07 7.87 12.95
C TYR A 40 -0.02 6.99 13.65
N ASP A 41 -0.41 6.35 14.75
CA ASP A 41 0.43 5.34 15.44
C ASP A 41 0.34 3.95 14.76
N SER A 42 1.12 2.99 15.27
CA SER A 42 1.11 1.61 14.74
C SER A 42 -0.14 0.79 15.10
N LEU A 43 -1.15 1.40 15.73
CA LEU A 43 -2.45 0.83 16.07
C LEU A 43 -3.60 1.51 15.28
N GLY A 44 -3.31 2.58 14.54
CA GLY A 44 -4.27 3.40 13.80
C GLY A 44 -4.87 4.57 14.62
N SER A 45 -4.34 4.85 15.80
CA SER A 45 -4.71 6.03 16.61
C SER A 45 -4.26 7.31 15.93
N LYS A 46 -5.12 8.34 15.90
CA LYS A 46 -4.73 9.69 15.47
C LYS A 46 -3.96 10.41 16.57
N HIS A 47 -2.90 11.10 16.18
CA HIS A 47 -2.24 12.11 17.02
C HIS A 47 -2.12 13.43 16.27
N GLY A 48 -2.31 14.55 16.98
CA GLY A 48 -2.10 15.89 16.44
C GLY A 48 -0.72 16.40 16.82
N LEU A 49 0.07 16.87 15.86
CA LEU A 49 1.39 17.45 16.09
C LEU A 49 1.43 18.92 15.68
N VAL A 50 1.66 19.79 16.66
CA VAL A 50 1.88 21.21 16.41
C VAL A 50 3.38 21.44 16.25
N THR A 51 3.80 21.76 15.03
CA THR A 51 5.17 22.27 14.78
C THR A 51 5.14 23.79 14.88
N SER A 52 5.97 24.33 15.77
CA SER A 52 6.12 25.75 16.07
C SER A 52 7.46 26.27 15.59
N TRP A 53 7.43 27.44 14.97
CA TRP A 53 8.53 28.05 14.22
C TRP A 53 8.70 29.49 14.69
N GLU A 54 9.89 29.86 15.14
CA GLU A 54 10.18 31.20 15.68
C GLU A 54 11.46 31.78 15.09
N HIS A 55 11.34 32.90 14.38
CA HIS A 55 12.48 33.63 13.84
C HIS A 55 13.26 34.27 15.00
N THR A 56 14.39 33.66 15.35
CA THR A 56 15.13 33.91 16.59
C THR A 56 16.20 34.98 16.42
N ASN A 57 16.79 35.10 15.22
CA ASN A 57 17.76 36.15 14.91
C ASN A 57 17.81 36.50 13.41
N SER A 58 17.49 37.76 13.10
CA SER A 58 17.45 38.31 11.74
C SER A 58 18.81 38.57 11.09
N GLU A 59 19.89 38.70 11.88
CA GLU A 59 21.23 38.91 11.35
C GLU A 59 21.85 37.59 10.83
N THR A 60 21.53 36.48 11.50
CA THR A 60 21.99 35.12 11.16
C THR A 60 20.98 34.31 10.35
N MET A 61 19.76 34.82 10.14
CA MET A 61 18.64 34.10 9.49
C MET A 61 18.35 32.77 10.19
N GLU A 62 18.23 32.85 11.52
CA GLU A 62 18.13 31.71 12.43
C GLU A 62 16.70 31.48 12.92
N TRP A 63 16.30 30.22 12.86
CA TRP A 63 14.99 29.72 13.25
C TRP A 63 15.08 28.70 14.37
N GLY A 64 14.37 28.98 15.46
CA GLY A 64 13.99 27.96 16.43
C GLY A 64 12.84 27.14 15.88
N TYR A 65 12.98 25.83 15.95
CA TYR A 65 11.93 24.86 15.62
C TYR A 65 11.60 24.04 16.86
N LYS A 66 10.32 23.88 17.16
CA LYS A 66 9.83 23.12 18.31
C LYS A 66 8.62 22.29 17.92
N VAL A 67 8.54 21.05 18.40
CA VAL A 67 7.38 20.18 18.23
C VAL A 67 6.73 19.94 19.57
N SER A 68 5.40 19.98 19.57
CA SER A 68 4.56 19.41 20.60
C SER A 68 3.49 18.54 19.95
N TYR A 69 2.88 17.65 20.73
CA TYR A 69 1.52 17.23 20.46
C TYR A 69 0.56 18.43 20.56
N SER A 70 -0.64 18.26 20.03
CA SER A 70 -1.77 19.16 20.29
C SER A 70 -2.19 19.07 21.76
N ASP A 71 -2.71 20.16 22.33
CA ASP A 71 -3.10 20.23 23.75
C ASP A 71 -4.22 19.23 24.13
N ASP A 72 -5.01 18.80 23.14
CA ASP A 72 -6.10 17.83 23.23
C ASP A 72 -5.69 16.38 22.88
N ASP A 73 -4.42 16.11 22.59
CA ASP A 73 -3.96 14.78 22.18
C ASP A 73 -4.17 13.72 23.28
N VAL A 74 -4.54 12.51 22.87
CA VAL A 74 -4.81 11.37 23.76
C VAL A 74 -3.63 11.08 24.69
N GLU A 75 -2.38 11.19 24.21
CA GLU A 75 -1.20 10.91 25.04
C GLU A 75 -0.87 12.05 26.00
N VAL A 76 -1.09 13.31 25.61
CA VAL A 76 -0.94 14.48 26.50
C VAL A 76 -1.99 14.43 27.61
N VAL A 77 -3.26 14.25 27.26
CA VAL A 77 -4.38 14.14 28.21
C VAL A 77 -4.21 12.92 29.13
N ARG A 78 -3.65 11.81 28.63
CA ARG A 78 -3.31 10.62 29.44
C ARG A 78 -2.15 10.91 30.40
N TRP A 79 -1.08 11.57 29.95
CA TRP A 79 0.07 11.91 30.79
C TRP A 79 -0.32 12.89 31.91
N LEU A 80 -1.11 13.92 31.58
CA LEU A 80 -1.60 14.91 32.56
C LEU A 80 -2.48 14.28 33.65
N LYS A 81 -3.19 13.20 33.34
CA LYS A 81 -4.08 12.47 34.25
C LYS A 81 -3.39 11.34 35.03
N ASP A 82 -2.12 11.05 34.78
CA ASP A 82 -1.38 10.05 35.56
C ASP A 82 -1.05 10.59 36.97
N PRO A 83 -1.47 9.92 38.07
CA PRO A 83 -1.19 10.37 39.43
C PRO A 83 0.31 10.55 39.75
N ALA A 84 1.20 9.86 39.03
CA ALA A 84 2.65 10.00 39.22
C ALA A 84 3.17 11.41 38.84
N ASN A 85 2.50 12.11 37.92
CA ASN A 85 2.97 13.40 37.39
C ASN A 85 2.60 14.63 38.25
N ASN A 86 1.81 14.42 39.33
CA ASN A 86 1.48 15.41 40.35
C ASN A 86 0.80 16.70 39.82
N ILE A 87 0.00 16.59 38.75
CA ILE A 87 -0.72 17.71 38.14
C ILE A 87 -1.94 18.08 39.00
N LYS A 88 -2.02 19.35 39.43
CA LYS A 88 -3.07 19.83 40.37
C LYS A 88 -4.47 19.92 39.74
N LYS A 89 -4.53 20.15 38.43
CA LYS A 89 -5.76 20.22 37.62
C LYS A 89 -5.52 19.61 36.24
N PRO A 90 -5.66 18.28 36.07
CA PRO A 90 -5.48 17.62 34.76
C PRO A 90 -6.48 18.05 33.66
N GLU A 91 -7.56 18.73 34.03
CA GLU A 91 -8.61 19.21 33.13
C GLU A 91 -8.43 20.68 32.72
N GLU A 92 -7.56 21.42 33.41
CA GLU A 92 -7.16 22.79 33.10
C GLU A 92 -5.62 22.89 33.23
N PRO A 93 -4.85 22.21 32.36
CA PRO A 93 -3.40 22.15 32.48
C PRO A 93 -2.76 23.52 32.26
N THR A 94 -1.70 23.82 33.00
CA THR A 94 -0.92 25.03 32.75
C THR A 94 0.02 24.84 31.55
N LYS A 95 0.54 25.93 30.98
CA LYS A 95 1.57 25.84 29.93
C LYS A 95 2.83 25.11 30.39
N GLU A 96 3.17 25.20 31.67
CA GLU A 96 4.30 24.46 32.27
C GLU A 96 4.00 22.95 32.34
N ASP A 97 2.75 22.55 32.61
CA ASP A 97 2.34 21.14 32.61
C ASP A 97 2.30 20.54 31.19
N LEU A 98 1.86 21.32 30.20
CA LEU A 98 1.87 20.93 28.77
C LEU A 98 3.30 20.81 28.23
N GLU A 99 4.20 21.73 28.59
CA GLU A 99 5.62 21.64 28.22
C GLU A 99 6.28 20.41 28.86
N ARG A 100 6.05 20.16 30.17
CA ARG A 100 6.53 18.96 30.87
C ARG A 100 6.00 17.65 30.25
N ALA A 101 4.75 17.63 29.81
CA ALA A 101 4.18 16.47 29.11
C ALA A 101 4.93 16.21 27.79
N ASN A 102 5.17 17.25 27.00
CA ASN A 102 5.85 17.13 25.71
C ASN A 102 7.35 16.78 25.84
N ASP A 103 8.04 17.29 26.86
CA ASP A 103 9.42 16.86 27.18
C ASP A 103 9.51 15.37 27.57
N ALA A 104 8.45 14.80 28.14
CA ALA A 104 8.39 13.39 28.51
C ALA A 104 7.93 12.46 27.36
N LEU A 105 7.18 12.99 26.38
CA LEU A 105 6.55 12.20 25.31
C LEU A 105 7.25 12.29 23.94
N ILE A 106 8.06 13.33 23.69
CA ILE A 106 8.76 13.54 22.41
C ILE A 106 10.27 13.75 22.67
N THR A 107 11.10 12.85 22.14
CA THR A 107 12.56 12.96 22.22
C THR A 107 13.08 13.86 21.10
N ASN A 108 14.06 14.72 21.43
CA ASN A 108 14.67 15.71 20.52
C ASN A 108 13.65 16.68 19.89
N ARG A 109 12.68 17.17 20.66
CA ARG A 109 11.57 17.99 20.14
C ARG A 109 11.93 19.42 19.73
N GLU A 110 13.18 19.85 19.88
CA GLU A 110 13.67 21.19 19.52
C GLU A 110 14.87 21.11 18.57
N GLY A 111 14.96 22.05 17.62
CA GLY A 111 16.01 22.11 16.60
C GLY A 111 16.28 23.53 16.11
N LYS A 112 17.30 23.69 15.27
CA LYS A 112 17.71 24.98 14.70
C LYS A 112 17.91 24.91 13.19
N MET A 113 17.33 25.86 12.47
CA MET A 113 17.52 26.03 11.04
C MET A 113 18.15 27.39 10.72
N TYR A 114 18.99 27.41 9.69
CA TYR A 114 19.69 28.60 9.21
C TYR A 114 19.43 28.73 7.71
N PHE A 115 19.24 29.96 7.23
CA PHE A 115 19.00 30.22 5.81
C PHE A 115 20.08 31.09 5.20
N PHE A 116 20.38 30.84 3.93
CA PHE A 116 21.20 31.72 3.11
C PHE A 116 20.42 32.98 2.72
N LYS A 117 21.14 34.07 2.43
CA LYS A 117 20.56 35.35 1.98
C LYS A 117 19.84 35.31 0.62
N ASN A 118 19.77 34.14 -0.02
CA ASN A 118 18.96 33.86 -1.22
C ASN A 118 17.67 33.09 -0.89
N GLY A 119 17.35 32.93 0.40
CA GLY A 119 16.19 32.24 0.94
C GLY A 119 16.33 30.72 1.12
N LYS A 120 17.32 30.05 0.50
CA LYS A 120 17.46 28.60 0.65
C LYS A 120 18.02 28.22 2.02
N ILE A 121 17.57 27.09 2.56
CA ILE A 121 18.12 26.51 3.79
C ILE A 121 19.62 26.18 3.64
N ASP A 122 20.39 26.46 4.70
CA ASP A 122 21.79 26.04 4.85
C ASP A 122 21.81 24.66 5.53
N GLU A 123 21.66 23.59 4.74
CA GLU A 123 21.68 22.20 5.24
C GLU A 123 23.03 21.80 5.86
N GLY A 124 24.10 22.58 5.63
CA GLY A 124 25.41 22.38 6.26
C GLY A 124 25.50 22.93 7.69
N ARG A 125 24.53 23.75 8.12
CA ARG A 125 24.41 24.29 9.48
C ARG A 125 23.11 23.93 10.18
N SER A 126 22.04 23.73 9.42
CA SER A 126 20.71 23.42 9.93
C SER A 126 20.70 22.03 10.54
N PHE A 127 20.21 21.93 11.77
CA PHE A 127 20.06 20.68 12.49
C PHE A 127 18.62 20.55 12.97
N ILE A 128 17.83 19.79 12.21
CA ILE A 128 16.64 19.13 12.72
C ILE A 128 17.10 17.74 13.19
N PRO A 129 16.98 17.40 14.47
CA PRO A 129 17.22 16.03 14.92
C PRO A 129 16.17 15.08 14.35
N GLN A 130 16.51 13.79 14.20
CA GLN A 130 15.47 12.78 14.05
C GLN A 130 14.59 12.78 15.31
N LEU A 131 13.32 13.12 15.13
CA LEU A 131 12.35 13.11 16.22
C LEU A 131 11.85 11.69 16.43
N SER A 132 11.74 11.27 17.68
CA SER A 132 11.11 10.01 18.04
C SER A 132 10.09 10.20 19.16
N MET A 133 8.96 9.53 19.02
CA MET A 133 7.86 9.53 19.98
C MET A 133 7.33 8.12 20.15
N THR A 134 6.89 7.79 21.36
CA THR A 134 6.48 6.43 21.73
C THR A 134 5.10 6.43 22.38
N PRO A 135 4.00 6.57 21.60
CA PRO A 135 2.65 6.45 22.13
C PRO A 135 2.45 5.11 22.85
N ARG A 136 1.84 5.13 24.03
CA ARG A 136 1.84 4.03 25.01
C ARG A 136 1.19 2.76 24.48
N GLY A 137 2.04 1.79 24.12
CA GLY A 137 1.64 0.47 23.59
C GLY A 137 1.76 0.33 22.07
N SER A 138 2.19 1.39 21.38
CA SER A 138 2.56 1.37 19.96
C SER A 138 4.08 1.19 19.76
N ASN A 139 4.50 0.98 18.51
CA ASN A 139 5.91 1.06 18.12
C ASN A 139 6.39 2.52 18.06
N PRO A 140 7.69 2.81 18.30
CA PRO A 140 8.23 4.17 18.18
C PRO A 140 8.02 4.76 16.78
N ILE A 141 7.34 5.90 16.71
CA ILE A 141 7.19 6.67 15.47
C ILE A 141 8.45 7.52 15.31
N SER A 142 9.12 7.40 14.15
CA SER A 142 10.25 8.27 13.78
C SER A 142 9.80 9.27 12.72
N ILE A 143 9.99 10.56 12.99
CA ILE A 143 9.65 11.64 12.06
C ILE A 143 10.94 12.25 11.51
N SER A 144 11.04 12.26 10.19
CA SER A 144 12.15 12.84 9.43
C SER A 144 11.63 14.03 8.61
N LEU A 145 12.03 15.25 8.97
CA LEU A 145 11.73 16.43 8.16
C LEU A 145 12.78 16.56 7.06
N THR A 146 12.32 16.55 5.81
CA THR A 146 13.17 16.81 4.64
C THR A 146 13.43 18.31 4.50
N THR A 147 14.65 18.73 4.82
CA THR A 147 15.06 20.14 4.91
C THR A 147 15.06 20.90 3.59
N GLY A 148 15.58 20.31 2.51
CA GLY A 148 15.95 21.00 1.25
C GLY A 148 14.82 21.67 0.45
N LEU A 149 13.60 21.65 0.97
CA LEU A 149 12.39 22.26 0.41
C LEU A 149 11.81 23.38 1.30
N ILE A 150 12.37 23.58 2.50
CA ILE A 150 12.09 24.72 3.38
C ILE A 150 12.93 25.91 2.88
N THR A 151 12.32 27.09 2.80
CA THR A 151 13.03 28.34 2.46
C THR A 151 12.59 29.47 3.41
N GLN A 152 13.41 30.51 3.59
CA GLN A 152 13.04 31.73 4.30
C GLN A 152 13.09 32.94 3.38
N PHE A 153 11.91 33.50 3.08
CA PHE A 153 11.71 34.91 2.78
C PHE A 153 10.55 35.61 3.67
N ASP A 154 9.28 36.17 3.61
CA ASP A 154 7.98 36.80 3.07
C ASP A 154 6.93 36.49 1.93
N SER A 155 5.70 36.07 2.27
CA SER A 155 4.44 36.34 1.49
C SER A 155 3.11 36.26 2.32
N ASP A 156 2.31 35.17 2.30
CA ASP A 156 1.26 34.82 3.32
C ASP A 156 1.57 33.45 4.03
N PHE A 157 1.59 33.30 5.38
CA PHE A 157 2.10 32.03 6.00
C PHE A 157 1.28 30.81 5.61
N SER A 158 1.95 29.90 4.87
CA SER A 158 1.32 28.74 4.27
C SER A 158 2.20 27.51 4.42
N THR A 159 1.83 26.65 5.36
CA THR A 159 1.95 25.21 5.15
C THR A 159 1.08 24.83 3.95
N LYS A 160 1.54 23.92 3.10
CA LYS A 160 0.76 23.24 2.07
C LYS A 160 1.52 21.96 1.66
N ALA A 161 0.83 20.97 1.10
CA ALA A 161 1.39 19.66 0.74
C ALA A 161 2.00 18.89 1.94
N GLU A 162 1.14 18.52 2.89
CA GLU A 162 1.42 17.45 3.85
C GLU A 162 1.33 16.09 3.14
N TYR A 163 2.30 15.20 3.40
CA TYR A 163 2.23 13.79 3.00
C TYR A 163 2.46 12.92 4.24
N GLN A 164 1.46 12.10 4.55
CA GLN A 164 1.50 11.07 5.58
C GLN A 164 1.08 9.75 4.94
N ASP A 165 1.87 8.71 5.18
CA ASP A 165 1.66 7.32 4.77
C ASP A 165 0.87 6.47 5.78
N GLY A 166 0.67 6.98 7.00
CA GLY A 166 -0.15 6.39 8.06
C GLY A 166 -1.65 6.52 7.82
N TYR A 167 -2.42 5.62 8.43
CA TYR A 167 -3.86 5.50 8.24
C TYR A 167 -4.55 4.88 9.47
N GLU A 168 -5.84 5.15 9.64
CA GLU A 168 -6.69 4.50 10.66
C GLU A 168 -6.77 2.98 10.44
N MET A 169 -7.09 2.22 11.50
CA MET A 169 -7.36 0.78 11.35
C MET A 169 -8.55 0.55 10.39
N GLY A 170 -8.27 -0.02 9.22
CA GLY A 170 -9.29 -0.40 8.24
C GLY A 170 -9.77 -1.84 8.42
N LEU A 171 -11.08 -2.05 8.23
CA LEU A 171 -11.65 -3.39 8.04
C LEU A 171 -11.66 -3.72 6.54
N LEU A 172 -11.52 -5.00 6.18
CA LEU A 172 -11.59 -5.45 4.78
C LEU A 172 -13.03 -5.38 4.27
N GLU A 173 -13.31 -4.54 3.28
CA GLU A 173 -14.65 -4.34 2.71
C GLU A 173 -14.86 -5.10 1.41
N GLN A 174 -13.86 -5.10 0.52
CA GLN A 174 -13.94 -5.71 -0.80
C GLN A 174 -12.63 -6.40 -1.16
N ILE A 175 -12.73 -7.52 -1.89
CA ILE A 175 -11.58 -8.18 -2.53
C ILE A 175 -11.70 -8.03 -4.04
N TYR A 176 -10.57 -7.81 -4.71
CA TYR A 176 -10.45 -7.88 -6.16
C TYR A 176 -9.19 -8.63 -6.59
N PHE A 177 -9.20 -9.14 -7.82
CA PHE A 177 -8.15 -9.97 -8.40
C PHE A 177 -7.56 -9.23 -9.61
N GLU A 178 -6.24 -9.11 -9.67
CA GLU A 178 -5.52 -8.48 -10.78
C GLU A 178 -5.01 -9.54 -11.78
N GLU A 179 -4.70 -9.12 -13.02
CA GLU A 179 -4.37 -10.03 -14.12
C GLU A 179 -3.08 -10.85 -13.91
N ASP A 180 -2.17 -10.33 -13.09
CA ASP A 180 -0.94 -10.99 -12.62
C ASP A 180 -1.18 -11.95 -11.41
N GLY A 181 -2.45 -12.10 -11.02
CA GLY A 181 -2.89 -12.93 -9.89
C GLY A 181 -2.72 -12.30 -8.52
N ILE A 182 -2.33 -11.02 -8.39
CA ILE A 182 -2.35 -10.36 -7.08
C ILE A 182 -3.82 -10.24 -6.61
N ILE A 183 -4.05 -10.69 -5.38
CA ILE A 183 -5.32 -10.53 -4.68
C ILE A 183 -5.19 -9.28 -3.80
N ARG A 184 -6.03 -8.27 -4.02
CA ARG A 184 -6.02 -7.03 -3.24
C ARG A 184 -7.28 -6.87 -2.40
N GLY A 185 -7.09 -6.40 -1.19
CA GLY A 185 -8.16 -5.90 -0.33
C GLY A 185 -8.33 -4.39 -0.48
N VAL A 186 -9.58 -3.94 -0.61
CA VAL A 186 -9.99 -2.56 -0.30
C VAL A 186 -10.43 -2.53 1.16
N PHE A 187 -9.88 -1.59 1.92
CA PHE A 187 -10.17 -1.43 3.34
C PHE A 187 -10.98 -0.16 3.60
N SER A 188 -11.75 -0.14 4.69
CA SER A 188 -12.65 0.96 5.08
C SER A 188 -11.94 2.30 5.36
N ASN A 189 -10.61 2.29 5.48
CA ASN A 189 -9.75 3.47 5.57
C ASN A 189 -9.30 3.99 4.18
N GLY A 190 -9.87 3.46 3.09
CA GLY A 190 -9.53 3.78 1.70
C GLY A 190 -8.29 3.08 1.14
N GLN A 191 -7.54 2.33 1.96
CA GLN A 191 -6.30 1.69 1.53
C GLN A 191 -6.54 0.47 0.62
N LYS A 192 -5.59 0.23 -0.29
CA LYS A 192 -5.62 -0.88 -1.27
C LYS A 192 -4.35 -1.71 -1.17
N GLN A 193 -4.40 -2.80 -0.42
CA GLN A 193 -3.21 -3.59 -0.08
C GLN A 193 -3.25 -5.00 -0.71
N PRO A 194 -2.11 -5.54 -1.18
CA PRO A 194 -2.04 -6.93 -1.63
C PRO A 194 -2.15 -7.86 -0.42
N ILE A 195 -3.21 -8.67 -0.39
CA ILE A 195 -3.50 -9.65 0.66
C ILE A 195 -3.13 -11.08 0.26
N GLY A 196 -2.81 -11.33 -1.01
CA GLY A 196 -2.38 -12.63 -1.51
C GLY A 196 -1.89 -12.60 -2.96
N GLN A 197 -1.41 -13.74 -3.44
CA GLN A 197 -0.95 -13.98 -4.80
C GLN A 197 -1.43 -15.36 -5.25
N MET A 198 -2.18 -15.42 -6.34
CA MET A 198 -2.49 -16.67 -7.03
C MET A 198 -1.23 -17.19 -7.74
N ALA A 199 -1.00 -18.49 -7.67
CA ALA A 199 0.07 -19.18 -8.39
C ALA A 199 -0.53 -20.12 -9.43
N LEU A 200 0.10 -20.19 -10.61
CA LEU A 200 -0.26 -21.10 -11.69
C LEU A 200 0.86 -22.12 -11.94
N THR A 201 0.47 -23.37 -12.08
CA THR A 201 1.37 -24.50 -12.33
C THR A 201 1.26 -24.94 -13.78
N THR A 202 2.38 -24.91 -14.50
CA THR A 202 2.49 -25.51 -15.84
C THR A 202 3.22 -26.85 -15.77
N PHE A 203 3.02 -27.69 -16.78
CA PHE A 203 3.62 -29.01 -16.91
C PHE A 203 4.14 -29.18 -18.33
N ASN A 204 5.29 -29.83 -18.50
CA ASN A 204 5.91 -30.01 -19.82
C ASN A 204 5.06 -30.86 -20.77
N ASN A 205 4.20 -31.73 -20.24
CA ASN A 205 3.22 -32.49 -21.01
C ASN A 205 1.85 -32.50 -20.30
N PRO A 206 0.95 -31.54 -20.58
CA PRO A 206 -0.37 -31.48 -19.96
C PRO A 206 -1.25 -32.71 -20.26
N ALA A 207 -1.09 -33.33 -21.44
CA ALA A 207 -1.78 -34.57 -21.81
C ALA A 207 -1.28 -35.79 -21.02
N GLY A 208 -0.16 -35.67 -20.30
CA GLY A 208 0.38 -36.70 -19.41
C GLY A 208 -0.13 -36.63 -17.98
N LEU A 209 -1.04 -35.72 -17.64
CA LEU A 209 -1.64 -35.59 -16.31
C LEU A 209 -2.68 -36.69 -16.02
N GLU A 210 -2.73 -37.16 -14.77
CA GLU A 210 -3.72 -38.13 -14.33
C GLU A 210 -5.01 -37.43 -13.87
N LYS A 211 -6.18 -37.96 -14.25
CA LYS A 211 -7.49 -37.31 -14.03
C LYS A 211 -8.20 -37.87 -12.80
N ASN A 212 -8.26 -37.08 -11.73
CA ASN A 212 -8.86 -37.46 -10.44
C ASN A 212 -10.38 -37.26 -10.35
N GLY A 213 -11.03 -36.92 -11.46
CA GLY A 213 -12.45 -36.56 -11.50
C GLY A 213 -12.72 -35.15 -10.96
N LYS A 214 -13.98 -34.69 -10.99
CA LYS A 214 -14.40 -33.34 -10.57
C LYS A 214 -13.55 -32.19 -11.19
N ASN A 215 -13.10 -32.38 -12.43
CA ASN A 215 -12.17 -31.50 -13.16
C ASN A 215 -10.78 -31.32 -12.53
N LEU A 216 -10.42 -32.15 -11.53
CA LEU A 216 -9.10 -32.17 -10.91
C LEU A 216 -8.14 -33.11 -11.65
N TYR A 217 -6.87 -32.72 -11.66
CA TYR A 217 -5.77 -33.48 -12.24
C TYR A 217 -4.60 -33.55 -11.25
N SER A 218 -3.77 -34.60 -11.34
CA SER A 218 -2.49 -34.72 -10.61
C SER A 218 -1.32 -34.91 -11.56
N TYR A 219 -0.13 -34.54 -11.07
CA TYR A 219 1.11 -34.89 -11.75
C TYR A 219 1.25 -36.41 -11.85
N ALA A 220 1.85 -36.86 -12.93
CA ALA A 220 2.29 -38.24 -13.13
C ALA A 220 3.70 -38.22 -13.77
N PRO A 221 4.45 -39.34 -13.79
CA PRO A 221 5.76 -39.39 -14.45
C PRO A 221 5.71 -38.94 -15.93
N ASN A 222 4.57 -39.12 -16.58
CA ASN A 222 4.27 -38.71 -17.96
C ASN A 222 4.14 -37.18 -18.14
N SER A 223 3.60 -36.44 -17.16
CA SER A 223 3.41 -34.99 -17.27
C SER A 223 4.70 -34.17 -17.12
N GLY A 224 5.75 -34.78 -16.55
CA GLY A 224 6.87 -34.06 -15.98
C GLY A 224 6.54 -33.45 -14.62
N GLN A 225 7.51 -32.73 -14.05
CA GLN A 225 7.38 -32.06 -12.75
C GLN A 225 6.52 -30.79 -12.84
N PRO A 226 5.77 -30.43 -11.78
CA PRO A 226 5.02 -29.18 -11.72
C PRO A 226 5.94 -27.96 -11.68
N VAL A 227 5.77 -27.03 -12.62
CA VAL A 227 6.50 -25.74 -12.64
C VAL A 227 5.56 -24.64 -12.14
N VAL A 228 5.69 -24.25 -10.88
CA VAL A 228 4.87 -23.21 -10.25
C VAL A 228 5.43 -21.81 -10.57
N GLY A 229 4.56 -20.84 -10.85
CA GLY A 229 4.95 -19.44 -11.07
C GLY A 229 3.76 -18.48 -10.96
N LYS A 230 3.99 -17.18 -11.20
CA LYS A 230 2.91 -16.19 -11.29
C LYS A 230 2.20 -16.24 -12.65
N PRO A 231 0.90 -15.91 -12.74
CA PRO A 231 0.24 -15.53 -13.99
C PRO A 231 1.05 -14.52 -14.81
N GLY A 232 0.86 -14.54 -16.13
CA GLY A 232 1.53 -13.64 -17.08
C GLY A 232 3.05 -13.83 -17.23
N MET A 233 3.69 -14.80 -16.55
CA MET A 233 5.14 -15.01 -16.61
C MET A 233 5.54 -16.44 -17.01
N MET A 234 6.55 -16.52 -17.89
CA MET A 234 7.18 -17.75 -18.39
C MET A 234 6.12 -18.74 -18.93
N ASP A 235 5.46 -18.36 -20.03
CA ASP A 235 4.44 -19.16 -20.73
C ASP A 235 3.18 -19.52 -19.89
N ARG A 236 2.83 -18.65 -18.93
CA ARG A 236 1.57 -18.69 -18.19
C ARG A 236 0.61 -17.63 -18.71
N GLY A 237 -0.66 -18.01 -18.85
CA GLY A 237 -1.75 -17.07 -19.09
C GLY A 237 -1.95 -16.08 -17.93
N VAL A 238 -2.76 -15.05 -18.18
CA VAL A 238 -3.23 -14.07 -17.19
C VAL A 238 -4.53 -14.53 -16.54
N ILE A 239 -4.87 -13.95 -15.38
CA ILE A 239 -6.16 -14.18 -14.70
C ILE A 239 -7.19 -13.18 -15.22
N VAL A 240 -8.33 -13.65 -15.73
CA VAL A 240 -9.48 -12.79 -16.03
C VAL A 240 -10.46 -12.84 -14.87
N ALA A 241 -10.46 -11.81 -14.03
CA ALA A 241 -11.31 -11.71 -12.85
C ALA A 241 -12.81 -11.73 -13.22
N ALA A 242 -13.63 -12.31 -12.34
CA ALA A 242 -15.09 -12.46 -12.49
C ALA A 242 -15.57 -13.18 -13.77
N SER A 243 -14.68 -13.88 -14.49
CA SER A 243 -15.02 -14.74 -15.63
C SER A 243 -15.10 -16.22 -15.24
N LEU A 244 -15.69 -17.04 -16.10
CA LEU A 244 -15.74 -18.50 -15.99
C LEU A 244 -15.41 -19.12 -17.35
N GLU A 245 -14.37 -19.95 -17.39
CA GLU A 245 -14.01 -20.69 -18.60
C GLU A 245 -15.09 -21.73 -18.93
N MET A 246 -15.58 -21.70 -20.18
CA MET A 246 -16.57 -22.65 -20.67
C MET A 246 -15.90 -23.91 -21.24
N SER A 247 -16.69 -24.97 -21.44
CA SER A 247 -16.21 -26.18 -22.11
C SER A 247 -15.82 -25.89 -23.56
N ASN A 248 -14.75 -26.52 -24.01
CA ASN A 248 -14.22 -26.45 -25.38
C ASN A 248 -14.87 -27.45 -26.36
N VAL A 249 -16.02 -28.04 -26.00
CA VAL A 249 -16.68 -29.11 -26.76
C VAL A 249 -17.80 -28.54 -27.65
N ASP A 250 -17.72 -28.76 -28.97
CA ASP A 250 -18.86 -28.51 -29.87
C ASP A 250 -19.81 -29.71 -29.90
N ILE A 251 -21.03 -29.47 -29.43
CA ILE A 251 -22.13 -30.45 -29.38
C ILE A 251 -22.47 -31.02 -30.77
N SER A 252 -22.26 -30.23 -31.84
CA SER A 252 -22.56 -30.59 -33.23
C SER A 252 -21.59 -31.62 -33.78
N GLU A 253 -20.31 -31.46 -33.45
CA GLU A 253 -19.25 -32.41 -33.83
C GLU A 253 -19.39 -33.71 -33.02
N GLU A 254 -19.62 -33.61 -31.71
CA GLU A 254 -19.85 -34.78 -30.86
C GLU A 254 -21.08 -35.61 -31.28
N PHE A 255 -22.20 -34.98 -31.64
CA PHE A 255 -23.34 -35.71 -32.20
C PHE A 255 -23.00 -36.40 -33.54
N THR A 256 -22.18 -35.76 -34.38
CA THR A 256 -21.74 -36.34 -35.66
C THR A 256 -20.83 -37.55 -35.41
N ASN A 257 -19.86 -37.43 -34.51
CA ASN A 257 -18.96 -38.50 -34.09
C ASN A 257 -19.72 -39.68 -33.44
N MET A 258 -20.74 -39.39 -32.63
CA MET A 258 -21.66 -40.40 -32.08
C MET A 258 -22.42 -41.14 -33.20
N ILE A 259 -22.98 -40.43 -34.18
CA ILE A 259 -23.70 -41.05 -35.31
C ILE A 259 -22.75 -41.92 -36.15
N ILE A 260 -21.55 -41.44 -36.46
CA ILE A 260 -20.51 -42.23 -37.17
C ILE A 260 -20.20 -43.52 -36.38
N THR A 261 -19.98 -43.42 -35.08
CA THR A 261 -19.69 -44.56 -34.20
C THR A 261 -20.85 -45.56 -34.16
N GLN A 262 -22.10 -45.09 -34.07
CA GLN A 262 -23.29 -45.93 -34.14
C GLN A 262 -23.44 -46.64 -35.50
N ARG A 263 -23.13 -45.97 -36.62
CA ARG A 263 -23.15 -46.57 -37.95
C ARG A 263 -22.04 -47.61 -38.14
N ALA A 264 -20.83 -47.34 -37.64
CA ALA A 264 -19.73 -48.30 -37.63
C ALA A 264 -20.09 -49.56 -36.81
N PHE A 265 -20.69 -49.39 -35.62
CA PHE A 265 -21.18 -50.50 -34.82
C PHE A 265 -22.26 -51.31 -35.56
N GLN A 266 -23.27 -50.64 -36.14
CA GLN A 266 -24.31 -51.31 -36.94
C GLN A 266 -23.75 -52.09 -38.14
N ALA A 267 -22.71 -51.58 -38.81
CA ALA A 267 -22.03 -52.28 -39.89
C ALA A 267 -21.30 -53.53 -39.37
N ASN A 268 -20.52 -53.40 -38.29
CA ASN A 268 -19.80 -54.51 -37.68
C ASN A 268 -20.74 -55.62 -37.17
N SER A 269 -21.88 -55.26 -36.55
CA SER A 269 -22.89 -56.24 -36.14
C SER A 269 -23.47 -57.01 -37.33
N ARG A 270 -23.73 -56.36 -38.47
CA ARG A 270 -24.22 -57.04 -39.68
C ARG A 270 -23.20 -58.01 -40.24
N VAL A 271 -21.92 -57.64 -40.28
CA VAL A 271 -20.82 -58.52 -40.72
C VAL A 271 -20.77 -59.79 -39.86
N ILE A 272 -20.93 -59.67 -38.54
CA ILE A 272 -21.02 -60.81 -37.63
C ILE A 272 -22.23 -61.68 -37.98
N THR A 273 -23.45 -61.12 -38.05
CA THR A 273 -24.66 -61.90 -38.38
C THR A 273 -24.54 -62.64 -39.71
N THR A 274 -24.03 -61.99 -40.77
CA THR A 274 -23.83 -62.67 -42.07
C THR A 274 -22.74 -63.75 -42.02
N SER A 275 -21.79 -63.64 -41.09
CA SER A 275 -20.77 -64.67 -40.87
C SER A 275 -21.35 -65.87 -40.13
N ASP A 276 -22.17 -65.64 -39.11
CA ASP A 276 -22.88 -66.69 -38.35
C ASP A 276 -23.87 -67.46 -39.25
N GLU A 277 -24.62 -66.76 -40.11
CA GLU A 277 -25.51 -67.37 -41.11
C GLU A 277 -24.74 -68.28 -42.08
N MET A 278 -23.59 -67.83 -42.63
CA MET A 278 -22.74 -68.66 -43.50
C MET A 278 -22.15 -69.87 -42.76
N LEU A 279 -21.71 -69.69 -41.50
CA LEU A 279 -21.17 -70.78 -40.68
C LEU A 279 -22.24 -71.84 -40.39
N GLN A 280 -23.48 -71.42 -40.10
CA GLN A 280 -24.58 -72.34 -39.84
C GLN A 280 -24.96 -73.16 -41.09
N GLU A 281 -24.93 -72.55 -42.28
CA GLU A 281 -25.18 -73.27 -43.53
C GLU A 281 -24.06 -74.27 -43.87
N VAL A 282 -22.79 -73.91 -43.62
CA VAL A 282 -21.66 -74.85 -43.75
C VAL A 282 -21.76 -76.03 -42.77
N VAL A 283 -22.33 -75.82 -41.57
CA VAL A 283 -22.62 -76.91 -40.62
C VAL A 283 -23.77 -77.78 -41.09
N ASN A 284 -24.83 -77.20 -41.69
CA ASN A 284 -25.95 -77.94 -42.26
C ASN A 284 -25.51 -78.85 -43.43
N LEU A 285 -24.60 -78.38 -44.28
CA LEU A 285 -24.02 -79.11 -45.42
C LEU A 285 -23.15 -80.33 -45.04
N LYS A 286 -22.97 -80.61 -43.74
CA LYS A 286 -22.20 -81.76 -43.23
C LYS A 286 -23.08 -82.98 -42.86
N ARG A 287 -24.35 -82.99 -43.28
CA ARG A 287 -25.30 -84.10 -43.08
C ARG A 287 -25.59 -84.84 -44.38
#